data_AF-A0AA43FQ35-F1
#
_entry.id   AF-A0AA43FQ35-F1
#
_cell.length_a   1.000
_cell.length_b   1.000
_cell.length_c   1.000
_cell.angle_alpha   90.00
_cell.angle_beta   90.00
_cell.angle_gamma   90.00
#
_symmetry.space_group_name_H-M   'P 1'
#
loop_
_entity.id
_entity.type
_entity.pdbx_description
1 polymer ?
#
loop_
_entity_poly.entity_id
_entity_poly.type
_entity_poly.pdbx_seq_one_letter_code
_entity_poly.pdbx_strand_id
1 'polypeptide(L)'
;MGEASGGSPFDIHSPTGTGELLAALDTQAAAIADYMAALPLEEFLAPQGEKWSPADHLRHLARSVKGVSGGLAVPKVALALRFGPTLRGSRPFEEVAAYYREALARGVDAGRFAPSAASPQDATEEWRAGVLRRWRDESDSLVARAGRWGERALDHLRMPHPALGKLTAREMLYFTLYHNAHHARMVVGRRGPAI
;
A
#
# COMPACT_ATOMS: atom_id res chain seq x y z
N MET A 1 33.77 13.61 4.11
CA MET A 1 32.88 12.53 4.56
C MET A 1 31.56 12.79 3.86
N GLY A 2 31.22 11.99 2.84
CA GLY A 2 30.19 12.32 1.86
C GLY A 2 28.82 12.47 2.51
N GLU A 3 28.12 13.54 2.18
CA GLU A 3 26.68 13.67 2.42
C GLU A 3 26.00 12.50 1.72
N ALA A 4 25.41 11.60 2.50
CA ALA A 4 24.48 10.61 1.96
C ALA A 4 23.36 11.41 1.28
N SER A 5 23.22 11.26 -0.04
CA SER A 5 22.14 11.84 -0.81
C SER A 5 20.80 11.48 -0.15
N GLY A 6 20.22 12.47 0.54
CA GLY A 6 19.10 12.31 1.47
C GLY A 6 17.76 12.11 0.77
N GLY A 7 17.55 10.94 0.17
CA GLY A 7 16.24 10.46 -0.24
C GLY A 7 15.49 9.82 0.93
N SER A 8 14.17 9.96 0.96
CA SER A 8 13.34 9.18 1.90
C SER A 8 13.45 7.69 1.53
N PRO A 9 13.51 6.74 2.49
CA PRO A 9 13.47 5.31 2.18
C PRO A 9 12.17 4.88 1.48
N PHE A 10 11.20 5.80 1.38
CA PHE A 10 9.91 5.59 0.73
C PHE A 10 9.77 6.32 -0.61
N ASP A 11 10.87 6.84 -1.15
CA ASP A 11 10.90 7.38 -2.51
C ASP A 11 10.70 6.28 -3.54
N ILE A 12 9.84 6.56 -4.52
CA ILE A 12 9.42 5.57 -5.51
C ILE A 12 10.07 5.96 -6.83
N HIS A 13 10.90 5.07 -7.36
CA HIS A 13 11.28 5.13 -8.76
C HIS A 13 10.15 4.53 -9.59
N SER A 14 9.71 5.26 -10.62
CA SER A 14 8.63 4.86 -11.53
C SER A 14 8.93 3.49 -12.18
N PRO A 15 8.19 2.42 -11.85
CA PRO A 15 8.39 1.13 -12.50
C PRO A 15 7.80 1.15 -13.91
N THR A 16 8.53 0.59 -14.86
CA THR A 16 8.13 0.55 -16.28
C THR A 16 7.59 -0.81 -16.72
N GLY A 17 7.88 -1.87 -15.97
CA GLY A 17 7.45 -3.24 -16.24
C GLY A 17 7.03 -4.02 -14.99
N THR A 18 6.46 -5.22 -15.19
CA THR A 18 5.97 -6.05 -14.08
C THR A 18 7.10 -6.47 -13.14
N GLY A 19 8.26 -6.87 -13.65
CA GLY A 19 9.41 -7.25 -12.80
C GLY A 19 9.84 -6.13 -11.86
N GLU A 20 10.03 -4.93 -12.39
CA GLU A 20 10.36 -3.73 -11.61
C GLU A 20 9.27 -3.39 -10.59
N LEU A 21 8.00 -3.48 -10.99
CA LEU A 21 6.86 -3.22 -10.11
C LEU A 21 6.80 -4.20 -8.93
N LEU A 22 6.98 -5.50 -9.18
CA LEU A 22 6.97 -6.52 -8.14
C LEU A 22 8.15 -6.36 -7.17
N ALA A 23 9.35 -6.08 -7.70
CA ALA A 23 10.52 -5.80 -6.89
C ALA A 23 10.36 -4.54 -6.04
N ALA A 24 9.77 -3.48 -6.60
CA ALA A 24 9.48 -2.24 -5.88
C ALA A 24 8.46 -2.46 -4.76
N LEU A 25 7.40 -3.24 -5.00
CA LEU A 25 6.41 -3.59 -3.98
C LEU A 25 7.02 -4.39 -2.82
N ASP A 26 7.83 -5.40 -3.12
CA ASP A 26 8.48 -6.23 -2.09
C ASP A 26 9.51 -5.44 -1.27
N THR A 27 10.37 -4.69 -1.95
CA THR A 27 11.40 -3.85 -1.31
C THR A 27 10.76 -2.79 -0.41
N GLN A 28 9.72 -2.11 -0.90
CA GLN A 28 9.00 -1.12 -0.10
C GLN A 28 8.29 -1.77 1.10
N ALA A 29 7.69 -2.95 0.92
CA ALA A 29 7.06 -3.65 2.03
C ALA A 29 8.06 -4.04 3.12
N ALA A 30 9.28 -4.41 2.75
CA ALA A 30 10.37 -4.71 3.69
C ALA A 30 10.80 -3.44 4.42
N ALA A 31 11.09 -2.37 3.69
CA ALA A 31 11.48 -1.09 4.27
C ALA A 31 10.42 -0.51 5.23
N ILE A 32 9.14 -0.65 4.91
CA ILE A 32 8.05 -0.27 5.82
C ILE A 32 8.06 -1.13 7.08
N ALA A 33 8.20 -2.45 6.95
CA ALA A 33 8.24 -3.35 8.11
C ALA A 33 9.41 -3.04 9.04
N ASP A 34 10.61 -2.86 8.48
CA ASP A 34 11.83 -2.56 9.22
C ASP A 34 11.72 -1.21 9.95
N TYR A 35 11.22 -0.18 9.26
CA TYR A 35 11.00 1.13 9.86
C TYR A 35 10.02 1.06 11.03
N MET A 36 8.90 0.36 10.87
CA MET A 36 7.86 0.23 11.90
C MET A 36 8.33 -0.61 13.10
N ALA A 37 9.14 -1.64 12.86
CA ALA A 37 9.75 -2.47 13.90
C ALA A 37 10.79 -1.72 14.73
N ALA A 38 11.49 -0.75 14.12
CA ALA A 38 12.49 0.08 14.78
C ALA A 38 11.89 1.19 15.66
N LEU A 39 10.59 1.48 15.56
CA LEU A 39 9.93 2.43 16.45
C LEU A 39 9.89 1.89 17.88
N PRO A 40 10.08 2.72 18.93
CA PRO A 40 9.71 2.35 20.28
C PRO A 40 8.24 1.90 20.35
N LEU A 41 7.92 0.93 21.20
CA LEU A 41 6.58 0.33 21.24
C LEU A 41 5.50 1.38 21.53
N GLU A 42 5.78 2.29 22.45
CA GLU A 42 4.93 3.43 22.80
C GLU A 42 4.67 4.34 21.60
N GLU A 43 5.68 4.60 20.78
CA GLU A 43 5.52 5.42 19.57
C GLU A 43 4.76 4.68 18.48
N PHE A 44 5.02 3.38 18.31
CA PHE A 44 4.31 2.53 17.36
C PHE A 44 2.80 2.53 17.61
N LEU A 45 2.39 2.60 18.88
CA LEU A 45 0.99 2.57 19.32
C LEU A 45 0.36 3.95 19.46
N ALA A 46 1.15 4.99 19.70
CA ALA A 46 0.63 6.33 19.97
C ALA A 46 0.06 6.98 18.70
N PRO A 47 -1.16 7.54 18.76
CA PRO A 47 -1.69 8.43 17.71
C PRO A 47 -0.76 9.63 17.46
N GLN A 48 -0.63 10.03 16.20
CA GLN A 48 0.15 11.22 15.84
C GLN A 48 -0.74 12.47 15.91
N GLY A 49 -1.04 12.92 17.13
CA GLY A 49 -2.05 13.94 17.41
C GLY A 49 -3.46 13.38 17.18
N GLU A 50 -4.29 14.09 16.40
CA GLU A 50 -5.62 13.59 15.99
C GLU A 50 -5.56 12.56 14.85
N LYS A 51 -4.37 12.10 14.48
CA LYS A 51 -4.14 11.19 13.36
C LYS A 51 -3.77 9.80 13.87
N TRP A 52 -3.92 8.82 12.99
CA TRP A 52 -3.61 7.42 13.27
C TRP A 52 -2.20 7.20 13.83
N SER A 53 -2.09 6.15 14.65
CA SER A 53 -0.80 5.64 15.09
C SER A 53 -0.04 4.94 13.94
N PRO A 54 1.29 4.77 14.04
CA PRO A 54 2.04 3.93 13.10
C PRO A 54 1.44 2.53 12.94
N ALA A 55 0.97 1.91 14.03
CA ALA A 55 0.27 0.64 14.00
C ALA A 55 -1.02 0.69 13.18
N ASP A 56 -1.81 1.76 13.32
CA ASP A 56 -3.06 1.94 12.55
C ASP A 56 -2.79 2.15 11.06
N HIS A 57 -1.76 2.94 10.71
CA HIS A 57 -1.29 3.04 9.32
C HIS A 57 -0.96 1.66 8.76
N LEU A 58 -0.17 0.85 9.48
CA LEU A 58 0.25 -0.47 9.01
C LEU A 58 -0.92 -1.45 8.88
N ARG A 59 -1.87 -1.42 9.84
CA ARG A 59 -3.09 -2.24 9.81
C ARG A 59 -4.02 -1.84 8.66
N HIS A 60 -4.12 -0.55 8.35
CA HIS A 60 -4.83 -0.06 7.17
C HIS A 60 -4.20 -0.58 5.88
N LEU A 61 -2.88 -0.44 5.75
CA LEU A 61 -2.14 -0.92 4.58
C LEU A 61 -2.35 -2.42 4.37
N ALA A 62 -2.22 -3.25 5.42
CA ALA A 62 -2.45 -4.69 5.34
C ALA A 62 -3.87 -5.04 4.86
N ARG A 63 -4.89 -4.30 5.30
CA ARG A 63 -6.28 -4.48 4.84
C ARG A 63 -6.47 -4.09 3.37
N SER A 64 -5.87 -2.98 2.94
CA SER A 64 -5.93 -2.51 1.55
C SER A 64 -5.23 -3.50 0.60
N VAL A 65 -4.00 -3.91 0.94
CA VAL A 65 -3.21 -4.91 0.20
C VAL A 65 -3.94 -6.25 0.10
N LYS A 66 -4.54 -6.73 1.20
CA LYS A 66 -5.39 -7.93 1.19
C LYS A 66 -6.53 -7.82 0.18
N GLY A 67 -7.18 -6.66 0.11
CA GLY A 67 -8.27 -6.42 -0.85
C GLY A 67 -7.82 -6.54 -2.29
N VAL A 68 -6.69 -5.95 -2.64
CA VAL A 68 -6.10 -6.02 -3.99
C VAL A 68 -5.64 -7.45 -4.30
N SER A 69 -4.91 -8.07 -3.37
CA SER A 69 -4.43 -9.45 -3.46
C SER A 69 -5.58 -10.45 -3.67
N GLY A 70 -6.67 -10.33 -2.89
CA GLY A 70 -7.88 -11.14 -3.06
C GLY A 70 -8.55 -10.93 -4.42
N GLY A 71 -8.55 -9.70 -4.92
CA GLY A 71 -9.04 -9.42 -6.27
C GLY A 71 -8.19 -10.07 -7.38
N LEU A 72 -6.86 -10.15 -7.22
CA LEU A 72 -5.97 -10.87 -8.15
C LEU A 72 -6.18 -12.39 -8.13
N ALA A 73 -6.86 -12.91 -7.11
CA ALA A 73 -7.25 -14.32 -7.01
C ALA A 73 -8.52 -14.65 -7.82
N VAL A 74 -9.31 -13.63 -8.20
CA VAL A 74 -10.56 -13.83 -8.93
C VAL A 74 -10.26 -14.39 -10.33
N PRO A 75 -11.00 -15.39 -10.82
CA PRO A 75 -10.81 -15.91 -12.17
C PRO A 75 -10.91 -14.79 -13.23
N LYS A 76 -9.95 -14.75 -14.16
CA LYS A 76 -9.83 -13.69 -15.18
C LYS A 76 -11.11 -13.50 -16.01
N VAL A 77 -11.81 -14.59 -16.33
CA VAL A 77 -13.09 -14.57 -17.06
C VAL A 77 -14.17 -13.84 -16.24
N ALA A 78 -14.24 -14.06 -14.93
CA ALA A 78 -15.18 -13.37 -14.06
C ALA A 78 -14.91 -11.87 -14.01
N LEU A 79 -13.63 -11.45 -13.94
CA LEU A 79 -13.25 -10.04 -14.02
C LEU A 79 -13.65 -9.41 -15.36
N ALA A 80 -13.38 -10.09 -16.47
CA ALA A 80 -13.74 -9.64 -17.80
C ALA A 80 -15.25 -9.45 -17.95
N LEU A 81 -16.06 -10.42 -17.49
CA LEU A 81 -17.52 -10.32 -17.56
C LEU A 81 -18.08 -9.21 -16.65
N ARG A 82 -17.56 -9.08 -15.42
CA ARG A 82 -18.13 -8.17 -14.42
C ARG A 82 -17.72 -6.71 -14.63
N PHE A 83 -16.47 -6.48 -15.04
CA PHE A 83 -15.89 -5.14 -15.10
C PHE A 83 -15.53 -4.70 -16.52
N GLY A 84 -15.51 -5.63 -17.48
CA GLY A 84 -15.13 -5.40 -18.87
C GLY A 84 -13.62 -5.18 -19.02
N PRO A 85 -13.00 -5.57 -20.14
CA PRO A 85 -11.63 -5.19 -20.43
C PRO A 85 -11.53 -3.71 -20.84
N THR A 86 -10.31 -3.19 -20.90
CA THR A 86 -9.98 -1.94 -21.61
C THR A 86 -9.19 -2.24 -22.88
N LEU A 87 -9.34 -1.40 -23.92
CA LEU A 87 -8.50 -1.46 -25.12
C LEU A 87 -7.31 -0.50 -25.07
N ARG A 88 -7.31 0.45 -24.12
CA ARG A 88 -6.29 1.52 -24.02
C ARG A 88 -5.01 1.08 -23.30
N GLY A 89 -5.02 -0.08 -22.63
CA GLY A 89 -3.95 -0.48 -21.72
C GLY A 89 -4.01 0.29 -20.38
N SER A 90 -2.98 0.09 -19.56
CA SER A 90 -2.81 0.82 -18.29
C SER A 90 -2.21 2.21 -18.51
N ARG A 91 -2.62 3.16 -17.67
CA ARG A 91 -1.88 4.42 -17.49
C ARG A 91 -0.49 4.15 -16.89
N PRO A 92 0.50 5.02 -17.17
CA PRO A 92 1.79 4.97 -16.49
C PRO A 92 1.64 5.25 -14.99
N PHE A 93 2.62 4.79 -14.21
CA PHE A 93 2.61 4.92 -12.74
C PHE A 93 2.33 6.36 -12.28
N GLU A 94 3.01 7.35 -12.89
CA GLU A 94 2.89 8.75 -12.47
C GLU A 94 1.46 9.31 -12.64
N GLU A 95 0.74 8.88 -13.68
CA GLU A 95 -0.65 9.27 -13.88
C GLU A 95 -1.57 8.64 -12.84
N VAL A 96 -1.34 7.38 -12.46
CA VAL A 96 -2.11 6.72 -11.38
C VAL A 96 -1.83 7.40 -10.04
N ALA A 97 -0.57 7.72 -9.76
CA ALA A 97 -0.15 8.44 -8.57
C ALA A 97 -0.79 9.85 -8.50
N ALA A 98 -0.78 10.59 -9.61
CA ALA A 98 -1.45 11.89 -9.72
C ALA A 98 -2.96 11.77 -9.48
N TYR A 99 -3.60 10.79 -10.12
CA TYR A 99 -5.03 10.57 -9.98
C TYR A 99 -5.43 10.25 -8.53
N TYR A 100 -4.61 9.51 -7.80
CA TYR A 100 -4.84 9.27 -6.37
C TYR A 100 -4.60 10.52 -5.51
N ARG A 101 -3.58 11.33 -5.79
CA ARG A 101 -3.37 12.61 -5.09
C ARG A 101 -4.58 13.54 -5.24
N GLU A 102 -5.16 13.61 -6.42
CA GLU A 102 -6.38 14.39 -6.64
C GLU A 102 -7.57 13.84 -5.85
N ALA A 103 -7.70 12.52 -5.75
CA ALA A 103 -8.74 11.89 -4.94
C ALA A 103 -8.60 12.22 -3.45
N LEU A 104 -7.37 12.22 -2.93
CA LEU A 104 -7.07 12.67 -1.57
C LEU A 104 -7.42 14.16 -1.37
N ALA A 105 -7.09 15.02 -2.34
CA ALA A 105 -7.43 16.45 -2.28
C ALA A 105 -8.95 16.69 -2.29
N ARG A 106 -9.74 15.77 -2.85
CA ARG A 106 -11.20 15.78 -2.79
C ARG A 106 -11.79 15.18 -1.51
N GLY A 107 -10.96 14.77 -0.54
CA GLY A 107 -11.41 14.29 0.77
C GLY A 107 -11.78 12.81 0.82
N VAL A 108 -11.28 11.98 -0.11
CA VAL A 108 -11.41 10.51 0.03
C VAL A 108 -10.76 10.05 1.33
N ASP A 109 -11.47 9.21 2.08
CA ASP A 109 -10.97 8.56 3.29
C ASP A 109 -10.81 7.04 3.12
N ALA A 110 -10.37 6.37 4.19
CA ALA A 110 -10.13 4.94 4.20
C ALA A 110 -11.40 4.07 4.21
N GLY A 111 -12.58 4.65 4.46
CA GLY A 111 -13.87 3.97 4.54
C GLY A 111 -13.80 2.66 5.33
N ARG A 112 -14.32 1.58 4.75
CA ARG A 112 -14.31 0.23 5.35
C ARG A 112 -12.92 -0.36 5.65
N PHE A 113 -11.86 0.24 5.11
CA PHE A 113 -10.48 -0.19 5.34
C PHE A 113 -9.83 0.53 6.53
N ALA A 114 -10.52 1.47 7.17
CA ALA A 114 -10.05 2.08 8.42
C ALA A 114 -9.90 1.00 9.52
N PRO A 115 -8.78 0.97 10.26
CA PRO A 115 -8.63 0.09 11.41
C PRO A 115 -9.53 0.55 12.57
N SER A 116 -9.91 -0.39 13.43
CA SER A 116 -10.43 -0.02 14.76
C SER A 116 -9.27 0.48 15.62
N ALA A 117 -9.52 1.41 16.53
CA ALA A 117 -8.50 1.87 17.47
C ALA A 117 -7.83 0.70 18.19
N ALA A 118 -6.51 0.78 18.38
CA ALA A 118 -5.80 -0.11 19.27
C ALA A 118 -6.29 0.11 20.71
N SER A 119 -6.36 -0.97 21.47
CA SER A 119 -6.82 -1.02 22.85
C SER A 119 -5.64 -1.22 23.80
N PRO A 120 -5.77 -0.93 25.10
CA PRO A 120 -4.64 -1.08 26.05
C PRO A 120 -4.04 -2.50 26.09
N GLN A 121 -4.83 -3.54 25.81
CA GLN A 121 -4.35 -4.93 25.74
C GLN A 121 -3.44 -5.20 24.52
N ASP A 122 -3.45 -4.31 23.53
CA ASP A 122 -2.58 -4.36 22.35
C ASP A 122 -1.17 -3.80 22.63
N ALA A 123 -0.92 -3.27 23.84
CA ALA A 123 0.35 -2.67 24.23
C ALA A 123 1.44 -3.71 24.58
N THR A 124 1.65 -4.69 23.69
CA THR A 124 2.63 -5.75 23.87
C THR A 124 3.50 -5.93 22.63
N GLU A 125 4.73 -6.38 22.85
CA GLU A 125 5.65 -6.74 21.78
C GLU A 125 5.12 -7.86 20.88
N GLU A 126 4.40 -8.82 21.47
CA GLU A 126 3.77 -9.91 20.73
C GLU A 126 2.70 -9.39 19.75
N TRP A 127 1.89 -8.44 20.19
CA TRP A 127 0.88 -7.81 19.33
C TRP A 127 1.54 -7.03 18.19
N ARG A 128 2.57 -6.22 18.47
CA ARG A 128 3.37 -5.52 17.46
C ARG A 128 3.93 -6.49 16.43
N ALA A 129 4.53 -7.59 16.89
CA ALA A 129 5.04 -8.63 16.01
C ALA A 129 3.92 -9.27 15.15
N GLY A 130 2.72 -9.44 15.70
CA GLY A 130 1.53 -9.88 14.96
C GLY A 130 1.11 -8.92 13.85
N VAL A 131 1.11 -7.61 14.11
CA VAL A 131 0.80 -6.58 13.10
C VAL A 131 1.85 -6.57 11.98
N LEU A 132 3.13 -6.64 12.33
CA LEU A 132 4.24 -6.67 11.36
C LEU A 132 4.22 -7.93 10.49
N ARG A 133 4.00 -9.11 11.10
CA ARG A 133 3.82 -10.37 10.37
C ARG A 133 2.66 -10.26 9.39
N ARG A 134 1.51 -9.76 9.85
CA ARG A 134 0.33 -9.61 8.99
C ARG A 134 0.58 -8.69 7.80
N TRP A 135 1.33 -7.61 7.99
CA TRP A 135 1.73 -6.73 6.90
C TRP A 135 2.58 -7.46 5.84
N ARG A 136 3.60 -8.21 6.29
CA ARG A 136 4.45 -9.00 5.39
C ARG A 136 3.67 -10.10 4.67
N ASP A 137 2.88 -10.89 5.39
CA ASP A 137 2.08 -11.97 4.79
C ASP A 137 1.17 -11.46 3.65
N GLU A 138 0.50 -10.33 3.85
CA GLU A 138 -0.41 -9.77 2.84
C GLU A 138 0.38 -9.19 1.65
N SER A 139 1.54 -8.58 1.90
CA SER A 139 2.43 -8.05 0.85
C SER A 139 3.04 -9.17 0.01
N ASP A 140 3.51 -10.24 0.64
CA ASP A 140 4.05 -11.43 -0.03
C ASP A 140 2.98 -12.11 -0.87
N SER A 141 1.76 -12.23 -0.34
CA SER A 141 0.60 -12.74 -1.05
C SER A 141 0.25 -11.91 -2.28
N LEU A 142 0.34 -10.56 -2.18
CA LEU A 142 0.12 -9.66 -3.31
C LEU A 142 1.17 -9.89 -4.41
N VAL A 143 2.45 -9.87 -4.05
CA VAL A 143 3.57 -10.04 -5.00
C VAL A 143 3.49 -11.40 -5.67
N ALA A 144 3.29 -12.48 -4.90
CA ALA A 144 3.18 -13.83 -5.43
C ALA A 144 1.96 -14.01 -6.35
N ARG A 145 0.83 -13.36 -6.06
CA ARG A 145 -0.36 -13.40 -6.93
C ARG A 145 -0.14 -12.62 -8.20
N ALA A 146 0.38 -11.41 -8.10
CA ALA A 146 0.65 -10.55 -9.25
C ALA A 146 1.70 -11.17 -10.19
N GLY A 147 2.72 -11.86 -9.66
CA GLY A 147 3.72 -12.58 -10.46
C GLY A 147 3.16 -13.73 -11.31
N ARG A 148 1.93 -14.19 -11.06
CA ARG A 148 1.24 -15.20 -11.89
C ARG A 148 0.39 -14.60 -13.00
N TRP A 149 0.34 -13.28 -13.11
CA TRP A 149 -0.37 -12.58 -14.16
C TRP A 149 0.58 -12.23 -15.30
N GLY A 150 0.16 -12.49 -16.55
CA GLY A 150 0.89 -12.03 -17.72
C GLY A 150 0.65 -10.55 -17.99
N GLU A 151 1.61 -9.89 -18.65
CA GLU A 151 1.60 -8.47 -19.02
C GLU A 151 0.24 -8.01 -19.57
N ARG A 152 -0.25 -8.69 -20.61
CA ARG A 152 -1.53 -8.36 -21.24
C ARG A 152 -2.71 -8.46 -20.27
N ALA A 153 -2.72 -9.41 -19.34
CA ALA A 153 -3.81 -9.51 -18.37
C ALA A 153 -3.77 -8.36 -17.37
N LEU A 154 -2.57 -7.97 -16.93
CA LEU A 154 -2.36 -6.83 -16.05
C LEU A 154 -2.83 -5.52 -16.69
N ASP A 155 -2.61 -5.37 -18.00
CA ASP A 155 -2.92 -4.13 -18.72
C ASP A 155 -4.35 -3.99 -19.22
N HIS A 156 -5.10 -5.09 -19.31
CA HIS A 156 -6.41 -5.05 -19.95
C HIS A 156 -7.56 -5.46 -19.04
N LEU A 157 -7.33 -6.27 -18.00
CA LEU A 157 -8.40 -6.66 -17.07
C LEU A 157 -8.58 -5.62 -15.98
N ARG A 158 -9.83 -5.25 -15.73
CA ARG A 158 -10.19 -4.21 -14.77
C ARG A 158 -10.80 -4.76 -13.49
N MET A 159 -10.63 -3.99 -12.43
CA MET A 159 -11.13 -4.27 -11.09
C MET A 159 -11.66 -2.97 -10.46
N PRO A 160 -12.65 -3.04 -9.56
CA PRO A 160 -13.22 -1.85 -8.93
C PRO A 160 -12.35 -1.37 -7.77
N HIS A 161 -12.01 -0.09 -7.77
CA HIS A 161 -11.35 0.61 -6.68
C HIS A 161 -12.37 1.49 -5.94
N PRO A 162 -12.41 1.50 -4.60
CA PRO A 162 -13.37 2.27 -3.82
C PRO A 162 -13.36 3.78 -4.12
N ALA A 163 -12.18 4.34 -4.39
CA ALA A 163 -12.00 5.78 -4.58
C ALA A 163 -11.71 6.22 -6.02
N LEU A 164 -11.25 5.30 -6.87
CA LEU A 164 -10.68 5.62 -8.19
C LEU A 164 -11.48 5.01 -9.34
N GLY A 165 -12.65 4.42 -9.04
CA GLY A 165 -13.46 3.74 -10.04
C GLY A 165 -12.76 2.48 -10.56
N LYS A 166 -12.86 2.22 -11.86
CA LYS A 166 -12.27 1.01 -12.45
C LYS A 166 -10.81 1.26 -12.82
N LEU A 167 -9.93 0.41 -12.32
CA LEU A 167 -8.50 0.39 -12.65
C LEU A 167 -8.15 -0.92 -13.34
N THR A 168 -7.15 -0.92 -14.21
CA THR A 168 -6.53 -2.19 -14.64
C THR A 168 -5.86 -2.88 -13.45
N ALA A 169 -5.56 -4.18 -13.56
CA ALA A 169 -4.83 -4.89 -12.51
C ALA A 169 -3.40 -4.30 -12.31
N ARG A 170 -2.75 -3.78 -13.37
CA ARG A 170 -1.49 -3.03 -13.20
C ARG A 170 -1.70 -1.71 -12.47
N GLU A 171 -2.71 -0.94 -12.84
CA GLU A 171 -3.02 0.33 -12.18
C GLU A 171 -3.38 0.13 -10.70
N MET A 172 -4.01 -1.00 -10.34
CA MET A 172 -4.21 -1.39 -8.93
C MET A 172 -2.87 -1.56 -8.20
N LEU A 173 -1.89 -2.22 -8.82
CA LEU A 173 -0.57 -2.41 -8.24
C LEU A 173 0.22 -1.09 -8.15
N TYR A 174 0.12 -0.22 -9.16
CA TYR A 174 0.68 1.14 -9.11
C TYR A 174 0.07 1.97 -7.98
N PHE A 175 -1.26 1.91 -7.84
CA PHE A 175 -1.95 2.52 -6.71
C PHE A 175 -1.41 1.97 -5.39
N THR A 176 -1.30 0.64 -5.23
CA THR A 176 -0.77 0.03 -4.01
C THR A 176 0.63 0.52 -3.66
N LEU A 177 1.54 0.55 -4.64
CA LEU A 177 2.91 1.04 -4.45
C LEU A 177 2.92 2.49 -3.96
N TYR A 178 2.15 3.38 -4.61
CA TYR A 178 2.08 4.78 -4.21
C TYR A 178 1.39 4.98 -2.85
N HIS A 179 0.29 4.27 -2.62
CA HIS A 179 -0.52 4.31 -1.40
C HIS A 179 0.30 3.93 -0.15
N ASN A 180 1.04 2.84 -0.24
CA ASN A 180 1.93 2.38 0.82
C ASN A 180 2.97 3.44 1.18
N ALA A 181 3.65 4.03 0.19
CA ALA A 181 4.61 5.11 0.44
C ALA A 181 3.93 6.36 1.02
N HIS A 182 2.73 6.71 0.56
CA HIS A 182 1.98 7.83 1.13
C HIS A 182 1.76 7.65 2.63
N HIS A 183 1.33 6.46 3.07
CA HIS A 183 1.16 6.16 4.48
C HIS A 183 2.48 6.12 5.26
N ALA A 184 3.53 5.54 4.70
CA ALA A 184 4.85 5.51 5.33
C ALA A 184 5.40 6.94 5.54
N ARG A 185 5.28 7.81 4.54
CA ARG A 185 5.67 9.23 4.63
C ARG A 185 4.84 10.00 5.66
N MET A 186 3.55 9.70 5.83
CA MET A 186 2.75 10.31 6.90
C MET A 186 3.28 9.97 8.29
N VAL A 187 3.73 8.72 8.49
CA VAL A 187 4.33 8.29 9.76
C VAL A 187 5.67 9.00 9.99
N VAL A 188 6.56 9.01 9.00
CA VAL A 188 7.87 9.68 9.10
C VAL A 188 7.73 11.18 9.33
N GLY A 189 6.92 11.86 8.52
CA GLY A 189 6.80 13.32 8.51
C GLY A 189 6.15 13.91 9.76
N ARG A 190 5.60 13.06 10.64
CA ARG A 190 4.98 13.46 11.91
C ARG A 190 5.80 13.09 13.14
N ARG A 191 7.04 12.62 12.95
CA ARG A 191 8.04 12.59 14.01
C ARG A 191 8.54 14.02 14.28
N GLY A 192 7.82 14.74 15.15
CA GLY A 192 8.34 15.90 15.87
C GLY A 192 8.66 15.50 17.32
N PRO A 193 9.48 16.28 18.06
CA PRO A 193 9.67 16.02 19.48
C PRO A 193 8.30 15.99 20.17
N ALA A 194 8.07 14.97 20.99
CA ALA A 194 6.92 14.93 21.88
C ALA A 194 6.92 16.25 22.68
N ILE A 195 5.81 17.00 22.58
CA ILE A 195 5.61 18.24 23.33
C ILE A 195 5.38 17.90 24.80
#